data_AF-A0A3R7NCU6-F1
#
_entry.id   AF-A0A3R7NCU6-F1
#
_cell.length_a   1.000
_cell.length_b   1.000
_cell.length_c   1.000
_cell.angle_alpha   90.00
_cell.angle_beta   90.00
_cell.angle_gamma   90.00
#
_symmetry.space_group_name_H-M   'P 1'
#
loop_
_entity.id
_entity.type
_entity.pdbx_description
1 polymer ?
#
loop_
_entity_poly.entity_id
_entity_poly.type
_entity_poly.pdbx_seq_one_letter_code
_entity_poly.pdbx_strand_id
1 'polypeptide(L)'
;MRHLRGLLALTLSTCLAMPALAEGDMGHDFQATLGYGRITANELVYSGAGDERLSHLIWEANTPVATLNARFDLGNAWVLSGQAIFSVNGRADMTDFDWLAPFAKGTSDHQWTDRSRHPDSQLDHYLDLELAAGRDFDLNEATRVNLHGGLKYTWVEWHARGGSYIYSENGFRDARGSFPDGEVGISYKQQRRTVFAGARSFGNKGTGGCRACSGLA
;
A
#
# COMPACT_ATOMS: atom_id res chain seq x y z
N MET A 1 -2.10 25.38 1.70
CA MET A 1 -1.85 24.23 0.81
C MET A 1 -2.53 23.03 1.42
N ARG A 2 -3.31 22.27 0.64
CA ARG A 2 -3.91 21.02 1.11
C ARG A 2 -3.07 19.86 0.58
N HIS A 3 -2.67 18.96 1.45
CA HIS A 3 -1.95 17.75 1.08
C HIS A 3 -2.93 16.58 1.11
N LEU A 4 -3.08 15.88 -0.01
CA LEU A 4 -3.84 14.64 -0.06
C LEU A 4 -2.85 13.49 -0.26
N ARG A 5 -2.77 12.60 0.73
CA ARG A 5 -1.90 11.42 0.67
C ARG A 5 -2.74 10.19 0.29
N GLY A 6 -2.84 9.93 -1.01
CA GLY A 6 -3.56 8.81 -1.59
C GLY A 6 -2.69 7.55 -1.63
N LEU A 7 -3.12 6.49 -0.95
CA LEU A 7 -2.54 5.15 -1.09
C LEU A 7 -3.53 4.36 -1.97
N LEU A 8 -3.09 3.90 -3.14
CA LEU A 8 -3.91 3.04 -4.00
C LEU A 8 -3.12 1.81 -4.48
N ALA A 9 -3.70 0.66 -4.16
CA ALA A 9 -3.51 -0.68 -4.74
C ALA A 9 -2.15 -1.35 -4.58
N LEU A 10 -2.05 -2.17 -3.52
CA LEU A 10 -1.13 -3.30 -3.45
C LEU A 10 -1.60 -4.36 -4.47
N THR A 11 -0.82 -4.60 -5.53
CA THR A 11 -1.00 -5.78 -6.40
C THR A 11 0.01 -6.84 -5.99
N LEU A 12 -0.44 -7.81 -5.19
CA LEU A 12 0.34 -9.02 -4.91
C LEU A 12 0.13 -10.00 -6.06
N SER A 13 1.20 -10.42 -6.75
CA SER A 13 1.11 -11.52 -7.70
C SER A 13 2.14 -12.61 -7.40
N THR A 14 1.61 -13.83 -7.36
CA THR A 14 2.22 -15.16 -7.18
C THR A 14 2.84 -15.49 -5.82
N CYS A 15 2.18 -16.46 -5.18
CA CYS A 15 2.37 -17.01 -3.84
C CYS A 15 3.05 -18.38 -3.96
N LEU A 16 4.17 -18.59 -3.26
CA LEU A 16 4.63 -19.94 -2.91
C LEU A 16 4.34 -20.11 -1.42
N ALA A 17 3.16 -20.62 -1.11
CA ALA A 17 2.79 -20.94 0.27
C ALA A 17 3.49 -22.23 0.69
N MET A 18 4.35 -22.17 1.71
CA MET A 18 4.71 -23.34 2.51
C MET A 18 3.90 -23.28 3.80
N PRO A 19 2.83 -24.10 3.96
CA PRO A 19 2.09 -24.12 5.20
C PRO A 19 2.95 -24.74 6.30
N ALA A 20 3.28 -23.97 7.35
CA ALA A 20 3.69 -24.51 8.64
C ALA A 20 2.44 -24.47 9.55
N LEU A 21 1.78 -25.60 9.72
CA LEU A 21 0.65 -25.76 10.64
C LEU A 21 1.19 -26.26 11.99
N ALA A 22 0.87 -25.55 13.07
CA ALA A 22 0.98 -26.05 14.43
C ALA A 22 -0.45 -26.20 14.98
N GLU A 23 -0.90 -27.43 15.18
CA GLU A 23 -2.19 -27.75 15.80
C GLU A 23 -2.06 -27.76 17.33
N GLY A 24 -2.95 -27.03 18.00
CA GLY A 24 -3.17 -27.07 19.44
C GLY A 24 -4.68 -27.16 19.74
N ASP A 25 -5.04 -27.53 20.97
CA ASP A 25 -6.41 -27.92 21.37
C ASP A 25 -7.51 -26.83 21.25
N MET A 26 -7.18 -25.57 20.94
CA MET A 26 -8.17 -24.60 20.50
C MET A 26 -8.04 -24.32 19.00
N GLY A 27 -9.16 -24.08 18.32
CA GLY A 27 -9.20 -23.88 16.87
C GLY A 27 -8.36 -22.68 16.43
N HIS A 28 -7.13 -22.93 16.02
CA HIS A 28 -6.16 -21.92 15.61
C HIS A 28 -5.68 -22.21 14.19
N ASP A 29 -5.69 -21.18 13.34
CA ASP A 29 -5.14 -21.23 11.98
C ASP A 29 -4.05 -20.17 11.87
N PHE A 30 -2.82 -20.61 11.65
CA PHE A 30 -1.66 -19.76 11.43
C PHE A 30 -1.13 -20.00 10.03
N GLN A 31 -0.87 -18.91 9.30
CA GLN A 31 -0.34 -18.98 7.94
C GLN A 31 0.75 -17.94 7.77
N ALA A 32 1.89 -18.38 7.25
CA ALA A 32 3.00 -17.54 6.87
C ALA A 32 3.31 -17.74 5.38
N THR A 33 3.49 -16.63 4.67
CA THR A 33 3.76 -16.63 3.23
C THR A 33 4.90 -15.68 2.92
N LEU A 34 5.80 -16.10 2.03
CA LEU A 34 6.79 -15.24 1.42
C LEU A 34 6.44 -15.04 -0.06
N GLY A 35 6.66 -13.84 -0.57
CA GLY A 35 6.39 -13.49 -1.95
C GLY A 35 7.21 -12.31 -2.41
N TYR A 36 6.92 -11.85 -3.62
CA TYR A 36 7.47 -10.64 -4.19
C TYR A 36 6.31 -9.75 -4.65
N GLY A 37 6.36 -8.47 -4.31
CA GLY A 37 5.25 -7.57 -4.52
C GLY A 37 5.68 -6.19 -4.98
N ARG A 38 4.70 -5.42 -5.44
CA ARG A 38 4.85 -4.00 -5.76
C ARG A 38 4.07 -3.16 -4.77
N ILE A 39 4.72 -2.14 -4.21
CA ILE A 39 4.16 -1.17 -3.26
C ILE A 39 4.20 0.21 -3.91
N THR A 40 3.08 0.91 -3.90
CA THR A 40 2.95 2.22 -4.53
C THR A 40 2.33 3.24 -3.58
N ALA A 41 2.71 4.51 -3.73
CA ALA A 41 2.07 5.62 -3.03
C ALA A 41 2.09 6.90 -3.86
N ASN A 42 1.10 7.76 -3.60
CA ASN A 42 1.00 9.07 -4.24
C ASN A 42 0.96 10.16 -3.16
N GLU A 43 1.81 11.17 -3.32
CA GLU A 43 1.73 12.42 -2.57
C GLU A 43 1.28 13.53 -3.52
N LEU A 44 0.12 14.12 -3.21
CA LEU A 44 -0.48 15.17 -4.01
C LEU A 44 -0.50 16.47 -3.21
N VAL A 45 -0.10 17.57 -3.86
CA VAL A 45 -0.19 18.92 -3.30
C VAL A 45 -1.19 19.72 -4.12
N TYR A 46 -2.13 20.37 -3.44
CA TYR A 46 -3.14 21.23 -4.05
C TYR A 46 -2.99 22.68 -3.59
N SER A 47 -3.37 23.60 -4.47
CA SER A 47 -3.48 25.01 -4.13
C SER A 47 -4.47 25.19 -2.98
N GLY A 48 -4.22 26.15 -2.08
CA GLY A 48 -5.05 26.32 -0.87
C GLY A 48 -6.46 26.86 -1.16
N ALA A 49 -6.66 27.48 -2.32
CA ALA A 49 -7.87 28.21 -2.69
C ALA A 49 -8.72 27.50 -3.77
N GLY A 50 -8.27 26.35 -4.30
CA GLY A 50 -9.01 25.56 -5.28
C GLY A 50 -8.54 24.11 -5.33
N ASP A 51 -9.17 23.30 -6.20
CA ASP A 51 -8.81 21.89 -6.41
C ASP A 51 -7.69 21.71 -7.46
N GLU A 52 -6.87 22.74 -7.66
CA GLU A 52 -5.80 22.72 -8.64
C GLU A 52 -4.57 21.99 -8.08
N ARG A 53 -4.22 20.86 -8.69
CA ARG A 53 -3.03 20.06 -8.35
C ARG A 53 -1.75 20.81 -8.74
N LEU A 54 -0.92 21.10 -7.75
CA LEU A 54 0.36 21.79 -7.93
C LEU A 54 1.53 20.83 -8.07
N SER A 55 1.49 19.70 -7.37
CA SER A 55 2.57 18.72 -7.36
C SER A 55 2.04 17.30 -7.19
N HIS A 56 2.72 16.33 -7.76
CA HIS A 56 2.39 14.90 -7.69
C HIS A 56 3.67 14.06 -7.67
N LEU A 57 4.00 13.55 -6.48
CA LEU A 57 5.08 12.58 -6.31
C LEU A 57 4.49 11.17 -6.34
N ILE A 58 5.03 10.34 -7.22
CA ILE A 58 4.66 8.94 -7.42
C ILE A 58 5.82 8.09 -6.93
N TRP A 59 5.56 7.25 -5.94
CA TRP A 59 6.51 6.31 -5.37
C TRP A 59 6.11 4.90 -5.76
N GLU A 60 7.05 4.13 -6.32
CA GLU A 60 6.84 2.72 -6.67
C GLU A 60 8.02 1.89 -6.18
N ALA A 61 7.78 0.73 -5.57
CA ALA A 61 8.82 -0.18 -5.11
C ALA A 61 8.48 -1.62 -5.45
N ASN A 62 9.47 -2.38 -5.91
CA ASN A 62 9.39 -3.83 -6.03
C ASN A 62 10.25 -4.48 -4.93
N THR A 63 9.67 -5.44 -4.20
CA THR A 63 10.25 -5.87 -2.92
C THR A 63 9.79 -7.26 -2.49
N PRO A 64 10.62 -8.04 -1.76
CA PRO A 64 10.15 -9.21 -1.04
C PRO A 64 9.10 -8.83 0.00
N VAL A 65 8.07 -9.66 0.13
CA VAL A 65 6.96 -9.46 1.06
C VAL A 65 6.79 -10.69 1.92
N ALA A 66 6.69 -10.50 3.24
CA ALA A 66 6.27 -11.52 4.19
C ALA A 66 4.87 -11.21 4.70
N THR A 67 3.97 -12.19 4.65
CA THR A 67 2.60 -12.08 5.14
C THR A 67 2.38 -13.11 6.24
N LEU A 68 1.89 -12.65 7.40
CA LEU A 68 1.46 -13.48 8.52
C LEU A 68 -0.04 -13.32 8.69
N ASN A 69 -0.74 -14.44 8.88
CA ASN A 69 -2.15 -14.47 9.24
C ASN A 69 -2.34 -15.36 10.46
N ALA A 70 -3.22 -14.94 11.36
CA ALA A 70 -3.64 -15.72 12.51
C ALA A 70 -5.16 -15.62 12.67
N ARG A 71 -5.80 -16.74 13.01
CA ARG A 71 -7.22 -16.81 13.37
C ARG A 71 -7.37 -17.67 14.61
N PHE A 72 -8.15 -17.18 15.57
CA PHE A 72 -8.41 -17.82 16.84
C PHE A 72 -9.93 -17.93 17.02
N ASP A 73 -10.44 -19.16 17.13
CA ASP A 73 -11.80 -19.40 17.60
C ASP A 73 -11.84 -19.25 19.13
N LEU A 74 -12.68 -18.34 19.62
CA LEU A 74 -12.83 -18.04 21.05
C LEU A 74 -14.04 -18.77 21.67
N GLY A 75 -14.71 -19.63 20.89
CA GLY A 75 -15.97 -20.27 21.27
C GLY A 75 -17.18 -19.35 21.06
N ASN A 76 -18.38 -19.94 21.13
CA ASN A 76 -19.65 -19.24 20.91
C ASN A 76 -19.73 -18.46 19.58
N ALA A 77 -19.06 -19.01 18.55
CA ALA A 77 -18.89 -18.43 17.22
C ALA A 77 -18.12 -17.10 17.18
N TRP A 78 -17.42 -16.71 18.25
CA TRP A 78 -16.55 -15.54 18.26
C TRP A 78 -15.17 -15.87 17.72
N VAL A 79 -14.64 -14.96 16.91
CA VAL A 79 -13.35 -15.14 16.27
C VAL A 79 -12.53 -13.87 16.36
N LEU A 80 -11.28 -14.03 16.76
CA LEU A 80 -10.23 -13.03 16.63
C LEU A 80 -9.36 -13.37 15.43
N SER A 81 -8.99 -12.37 14.64
CA SER A 81 -8.07 -12.54 13.53
C SER A 81 -7.07 -11.39 13.42
N GLY A 82 -5.90 -11.70 12.90
CA GLY A 82 -4.86 -10.73 12.61
C GLY A 82 -4.18 -11.04 11.30
N GLN A 83 -3.76 -9.99 10.60
CA GLN A 83 -2.89 -10.06 9.44
C GLN A 83 -1.77 -9.05 9.59
N ALA A 84 -0.56 -9.44 9.20
CA ALA A 84 0.56 -8.52 9.11
C ALA A 84 1.32 -8.74 7.80
N ILE A 85 1.60 -7.68 7.07
CA ILE A 85 2.40 -7.67 5.84
C ILE A 85 3.63 -6.81 6.10
N PHE A 86 4.82 -7.35 5.80
CA PHE A 86 6.10 -6.68 5.99
C PHE A 86 6.92 -6.73 4.71
N SER A 87 7.63 -5.65 4.43
CA SER A 87 8.65 -5.58 3.39
C SER A 87 9.75 -4.64 3.84
N VAL A 88 11.01 -4.94 3.50
CA VAL A 88 12.17 -4.09 3.80
C VAL A 88 13.14 -4.10 2.63
N ASN A 89 13.90 -3.01 2.47
CA ASN A 89 14.95 -2.88 1.46
C ASN A 89 14.48 -3.14 0.02
N GLY A 90 13.34 -2.57 -0.34
CA GLY A 90 12.79 -2.66 -1.69
C GLY A 90 13.50 -1.72 -2.67
N ARG A 91 13.67 -2.16 -3.92
CA ARG A 91 14.14 -1.28 -5.01
C ARG A 91 12.99 -0.37 -5.44
N ALA A 92 13.18 0.93 -5.40
CA ALA A 92 12.14 1.90 -5.71
C ALA A 92 12.51 2.86 -6.84
N ASP A 93 11.48 3.47 -7.42
CA ASP A 93 11.55 4.61 -8.32
C ASP A 93 10.63 5.70 -7.76
N MET A 94 11.05 6.95 -7.87
CA MET A 94 10.20 8.10 -7.59
C MET A 94 10.20 9.06 -8.77
N THR A 95 9.01 9.47 -9.18
CA THR A 95 8.83 10.55 -10.16
C THR A 95 8.02 11.67 -9.54
N ASP A 96 8.54 12.89 -9.65
CA ASP A 96 7.89 14.12 -9.20
C ASP A 96 7.46 14.94 -10.41
N PHE A 97 6.27 15.51 -10.35
CA PHE A 97 5.71 16.40 -11.35
C PHE A 97 5.15 17.64 -10.68
N ASP A 98 5.48 18.83 -11.21
CA ASP A 98 4.88 20.08 -10.77
C ASP A 98 4.19 20.83 -11.92
N TRP A 99 3.19 21.62 -11.55
CA TRP A 99 2.43 22.52 -12.42
C TRP A 99 2.56 23.95 -11.89
N LEU A 100 3.66 24.61 -12.24
CA LEU A 100 4.02 25.91 -11.73
C LEU A 100 3.73 27.05 -12.72
N ALA A 101 3.19 28.14 -12.20
CA ALA A 101 3.06 29.39 -12.97
C ALA A 101 4.46 29.98 -13.25
N PRO A 102 4.66 30.71 -14.36
CA PRO A 102 3.68 31.06 -15.39
C PRO A 102 3.53 30.01 -16.50
N PHE A 103 4.28 28.92 -16.45
CA PHE A 103 4.39 27.98 -17.56
C PHE A 103 3.26 26.96 -17.63
N ALA A 104 2.63 26.65 -16.49
CA ALA A 104 1.52 25.71 -16.41
C ALA A 104 0.28 26.27 -17.13
N LYS A 105 -0.34 25.45 -17.97
CA LYS A 105 -1.57 25.78 -18.72
C LYS A 105 -2.79 24.96 -18.28
N GLY A 106 -2.70 24.39 -17.08
CA GLY A 106 -3.62 23.38 -16.54
C GLY A 106 -2.84 22.27 -15.84
N THR A 107 -3.56 21.36 -15.17
CA THR A 107 -2.97 20.37 -14.25
C THR A 107 -3.04 18.92 -14.75
N SER A 108 -3.27 18.73 -16.05
CA SER A 108 -3.27 17.39 -16.64
C SER A 108 -1.85 16.80 -16.74
N ASP A 109 -1.77 15.48 -16.83
CA ASP A 109 -0.51 14.70 -16.81
C ASP A 109 0.48 15.05 -17.94
N HIS A 110 0.05 15.77 -18.98
CA HIS A 110 0.91 16.20 -20.08
C HIS A 110 1.37 17.66 -19.97
N GLN A 111 0.78 18.42 -19.04
CA GLN A 111 0.97 19.87 -18.89
C GLN A 111 1.92 20.26 -17.75
N TRP A 112 2.59 19.29 -17.11
CA TRP A 112 3.58 19.57 -16.08
C TRP A 112 4.67 20.51 -16.60
N THR A 113 5.16 21.38 -15.76
CA THR A 113 6.23 22.32 -16.07
C THR A 113 7.57 21.76 -15.67
N ASP A 114 7.57 21.01 -14.57
CA ASP A 114 8.75 20.49 -13.93
C ASP A 114 8.57 18.99 -13.69
N ARG A 115 9.62 18.22 -13.94
CA ARG A 115 9.65 16.80 -13.66
C ARG A 115 11.01 16.38 -13.16
N SER A 116 11.06 15.68 -12.04
CA SER A 116 12.24 14.97 -11.59
C SER A 116 12.01 13.45 -11.52
N ARG A 117 13.08 12.69 -11.74
CA ARG A 117 13.07 11.22 -11.82
C ARG A 117 14.23 10.67 -11.00
N HIS A 118 13.92 9.78 -10.06
CA HIS A 118 14.84 9.23 -9.07
C HIS A 118 14.79 7.70 -9.11
N PRO A 119 15.45 7.06 -10.10
CA PRO A 119 15.38 5.60 -10.31
C PRO A 119 16.18 4.79 -9.29
N ASP A 120 17.05 5.42 -8.49
CA ASP A 120 17.81 4.81 -7.40
C ASP A 120 17.16 5.06 -6.03
N SER A 121 15.83 5.12 -6.02
CA SER A 121 15.08 5.27 -4.77
C SER A 121 15.04 3.95 -4.01
N GLN A 122 14.78 4.04 -2.71
CA GLN A 122 14.69 2.88 -1.82
C GLN A 122 13.37 2.91 -1.04
N LEU A 123 12.75 1.75 -0.90
CA LEU A 123 11.75 1.48 0.13
C LEU A 123 12.48 0.93 1.35
N ASP A 124 12.50 1.68 2.45
CA ASP A 124 13.19 1.24 3.67
C ASP A 124 12.39 0.15 4.36
N HIS A 125 11.10 0.43 4.60
CA HIS A 125 10.17 -0.53 5.14
C HIS A 125 8.72 -0.23 4.76
N TYR A 126 7.94 -1.30 4.77
CA TYR A 126 6.49 -1.31 4.69
C TYR A 126 5.93 -2.25 5.74
N LEU A 127 4.94 -1.78 6.48
CA LEU A 127 4.17 -2.51 7.47
C LEU A 127 2.69 -2.25 7.22
N ASP A 128 1.91 -3.31 7.08
CA ASP A 128 0.45 -3.28 7.09
C ASP A 128 -0.04 -4.26 8.15
N LEU A 129 -0.69 -3.77 9.19
CA LEU A 129 -1.18 -4.56 10.31
C LEU A 129 -2.70 -4.43 10.41
N GLU A 130 -3.39 -5.55 10.48
CA GLU A 130 -4.84 -5.63 10.67
C GLU A 130 -5.14 -6.51 11.88
N LEU A 131 -6.07 -6.05 12.73
CA LEU A 131 -6.63 -6.81 13.83
C LEU A 131 -8.15 -6.68 13.80
N ALA A 132 -8.86 -7.80 13.82
CA ALA A 132 -10.31 -7.82 13.73
C ALA A 132 -10.94 -8.85 14.67
N ALA A 133 -12.08 -8.49 15.26
CA ALA A 133 -12.93 -9.39 16.02
C ALA A 133 -14.30 -9.48 15.34
N GLY A 134 -14.86 -10.68 15.28
CA GLY A 134 -16.14 -10.90 14.64
C GLY A 134 -16.84 -12.15 15.10
N ARG A 135 -18.01 -12.38 14.52
CA ARG A 135 -18.85 -13.53 14.81
C ARG A 135 -19.18 -14.29 13.54
N ASP A 136 -19.03 -15.61 13.60
CA ASP A 136 -19.41 -16.55 12.56
C ASP A 136 -20.93 -16.81 12.60
N PHE A 137 -21.55 -16.85 11.42
CA PHE A 137 -22.96 -17.15 11.19
C PHE A 137 -23.04 -18.22 10.11
N ASP A 138 -23.65 -19.36 10.42
CA ASP A 138 -23.93 -20.39 9.44
C ASP A 138 -25.18 -19.97 8.64
N LEU A 139 -25.00 -19.68 7.34
CA LEU A 139 -26.11 -19.36 6.44
C LEU A 139 -26.81 -20.63 5.93
N ASN A 140 -26.04 -21.70 5.76
CA ASN A 140 -26.48 -23.05 5.44
C ASN A 140 -25.33 -24.04 5.70
N GLU A 141 -25.55 -25.34 5.45
CA GLU A 141 -24.55 -26.40 5.69
C GLU A 141 -23.22 -26.22 4.93
N ALA A 142 -23.21 -25.47 3.83
CA ALA A 142 -22.04 -25.28 2.97
C ALA A 142 -21.42 -23.88 3.10
N THR A 143 -22.08 -22.94 3.77
CA THR A 143 -21.69 -21.52 3.78
C THR A 143 -21.76 -20.92 5.17
N ARG A 144 -20.61 -20.43 5.61
CA ARG A 144 -20.46 -19.62 6.82
C ARG A 144 -20.05 -18.20 6.46
N VAL A 145 -20.57 -17.21 7.17
CA VAL A 145 -20.16 -15.81 7.05
C VAL A 145 -19.70 -15.29 8.38
N ASN A 146 -18.56 -14.60 8.41
CA ASN A 146 -18.07 -13.88 9.57
C ASN A 146 -18.32 -12.39 9.39
N LEU A 147 -19.12 -11.79 10.28
CA LEU A 147 -19.26 -10.33 10.36
C LEU A 147 -18.27 -9.82 11.42
N HIS A 148 -17.41 -8.86 11.06
CA HIS A 148 -16.33 -8.38 11.93
C HIS A 148 -16.13 -6.89 11.84
N GLY A 149 -15.47 -6.34 12.85
CA GLY A 149 -14.89 -5.00 12.85
C GLY A 149 -13.47 -5.04 13.38
N GLY A 150 -12.68 -4.04 13.00
CA GLY A 150 -11.26 -4.06 13.30
C GLY A 150 -10.54 -2.73 13.13
N LEU A 151 -9.25 -2.80 13.40
CA LEU A 151 -8.30 -1.70 13.25
C LEU A 151 -7.24 -2.11 12.23
N LYS A 152 -6.85 -1.16 11.40
CA LYS A 152 -5.77 -1.29 10.44
C LYS A 152 -4.75 -0.17 10.61
N TYR A 153 -3.48 -0.53 10.63
CA TYR A 153 -2.35 0.38 10.71
C TYR A 153 -1.39 0.12 9.55
N THR A 154 -1.17 1.12 8.71
CA THR A 154 -0.21 1.07 7.61
C THR A 154 0.91 2.07 7.89
N TRP A 155 2.16 1.65 7.73
CA TRP A 155 3.34 2.50 7.80
C TRP A 155 4.30 2.16 6.68
N VAL A 156 4.72 3.18 5.94
CA VAL A 156 5.65 3.04 4.83
C VAL A 156 6.61 4.22 4.77
N GLU A 157 7.84 3.94 4.35
CA GLU A 157 8.93 4.91 4.28
C GLU A 157 9.82 4.67 3.05
N TRP A 158 10.16 5.77 2.36
CA TRP A 158 11.03 5.78 1.19
C TRP A 158 12.03 6.93 1.23
N HIS A 159 13.15 6.72 0.53
CA HIS A 159 14.13 7.74 0.22
C HIS A 159 14.43 7.76 -1.29
N ALA A 160 14.25 8.92 -1.93
CA ALA A 160 14.69 9.17 -3.29
C ALA A 160 16.13 9.68 -3.30
N ARG A 161 16.95 9.12 -4.21
CA ARG A 161 18.37 9.44 -4.33
C ARG A 161 18.77 9.79 -5.76
N GLY A 162 19.70 10.74 -5.88
CA GLY A 162 20.26 11.17 -7.16
C GLY A 162 19.19 11.50 -8.20
N GLY A 163 19.40 11.06 -9.43
CA GLY A 163 18.41 11.20 -10.49
C GLY A 163 18.59 12.43 -11.38
N SER A 164 17.54 12.78 -12.11
CA SER A 164 17.58 13.84 -13.13
C SER A 164 16.32 14.68 -13.14
N TYR A 165 16.42 15.87 -13.71
CA TYR A 165 15.30 16.81 -13.82
C TYR A 165 15.18 17.46 -15.19
N ILE A 166 13.94 17.84 -15.50
CA ILE A 166 13.57 18.72 -16.61
C ILE A 166 12.64 19.78 -16.03
N TYR A 167 13.10 21.02 -15.97
CA TYR A 167 12.42 22.14 -15.32
C TYR A 167 12.16 23.29 -16.27
N SER A 168 11.19 24.13 -15.89
CA SER A 168 10.86 25.36 -16.61
C SER A 168 11.39 26.57 -15.84
N GLU A 169 12.61 27.02 -16.16
CA GLU A 169 13.27 28.12 -15.45
C GLU A 169 13.12 29.45 -16.21
N ASN A 170 13.61 29.50 -17.45
CA ASN A 170 13.52 30.68 -18.31
C ASN A 170 12.58 30.45 -19.52
N GLY A 171 12.17 29.21 -19.73
CA GLY A 171 11.27 28.78 -20.80
C GLY A 171 10.53 27.51 -20.41
N PHE A 172 9.66 27.01 -21.29
CA PHE A 172 8.96 25.76 -21.01
C PHE A 172 9.93 24.57 -21.17
N ARG A 173 10.23 23.90 -20.05
CA ARG A 173 11.09 22.70 -19.97
C ARG A 173 12.49 22.89 -20.58
N ASP A 174 13.06 24.06 -20.33
CA ASP A 174 14.34 24.51 -20.89
C ASP A 174 15.55 24.10 -20.04
N ALA A 175 15.37 23.92 -18.73
CA ALA A 175 16.44 23.51 -17.82
C ALA A 175 16.49 21.99 -17.68
N ARG A 176 17.69 21.41 -17.76
CA ARG A 176 17.93 19.97 -17.62
C ARG A 176 19.20 19.73 -16.83
N GLY A 177 19.18 18.76 -15.95
CA GLY A 177 20.35 18.40 -15.16
C GLY A 177 20.18 17.10 -14.40
N SER A 178 21.15 16.84 -13.54
CA SER A 178 21.22 15.67 -12.67
C SER A 178 21.46 16.11 -11.23
N PHE A 179 20.90 15.35 -10.29
CA PHE A 179 21.27 15.46 -8.88
C PHE A 179 22.52 14.62 -8.61
N PRO A 180 23.32 14.94 -7.59
CA PRO A 180 24.44 14.11 -7.18
C PRO A 180 24.02 12.68 -6.86
N ASP A 181 24.77 11.70 -7.38
CA ASP A 181 24.45 10.29 -7.19
C ASP A 181 24.51 9.88 -5.71
N GLY A 182 23.57 9.03 -5.27
CA GLY A 182 23.52 8.44 -3.93
C GLY A 182 23.06 9.39 -2.80
N GLU A 183 23.05 10.71 -3.03
CA GLU A 183 22.55 11.69 -2.06
C GLU A 183 21.02 11.59 -1.93
N VAL A 184 20.53 11.55 -0.69
CA VAL A 184 19.09 11.60 -0.41
C VAL A 184 18.57 12.98 -0.76
N GLY A 185 17.71 13.06 -1.77
CA GLY A 185 17.02 14.31 -2.14
C GLY A 185 15.69 14.47 -1.39
N ILE A 186 14.82 13.46 -1.46
CA ILE A 186 13.46 13.52 -0.92
C ILE A 186 13.18 12.28 -0.09
N SER A 187 12.59 12.46 1.09
CA SER A 187 12.14 11.36 1.96
C SER A 187 10.63 11.42 2.10
N TYR A 188 9.95 10.28 1.99
CA TYR A 188 8.51 10.19 2.14
C TYR A 188 8.13 9.15 3.17
N LYS A 189 7.30 9.57 4.13
CA LYS A 189 6.75 8.72 5.18
C LYS A 189 5.25 8.89 5.27
N GLN A 190 4.53 7.77 5.25
CA GLN A 190 3.09 7.74 5.44
C GLN A 190 2.71 6.77 6.55
N GLN A 191 1.84 7.25 7.44
CA GLN A 191 1.22 6.44 8.49
C GLN A 191 -0.29 6.64 8.43
N ARG A 192 -1.04 5.54 8.40
CA ARG A 192 -2.51 5.56 8.36
C ARG A 192 -3.08 4.65 9.44
N ARG A 193 -4.11 5.15 10.12
CA ARG A 193 -4.91 4.39 11.09
C ARG A 193 -6.33 4.37 10.58
N THR A 194 -6.91 3.20 10.44
CA THR A 194 -8.26 3.01 9.90
C THR A 194 -9.04 2.10 10.84
N VAL A 195 -10.30 2.45 11.09
CA VAL A 195 -11.29 1.55 11.68
C VAL A 195 -12.15 1.02 10.54
N PHE A 196 -12.48 -0.26 10.55
CA PHE A 196 -13.29 -0.87 9.51
C PHE A 196 -14.32 -1.84 10.08
N ALA A 197 -15.33 -2.15 9.28
CA ALA A 197 -16.27 -3.24 9.47
C ALA A 197 -16.39 -4.00 8.14
N GLY A 198 -16.61 -5.31 8.20
CA GLY A 198 -16.58 -6.17 7.02
C GLY A 198 -17.29 -7.50 7.23
N ALA A 199 -17.39 -8.24 6.12
CA ALA A 199 -17.93 -9.58 6.09
C ALA A 199 -16.96 -10.49 5.31
N ARG A 200 -16.76 -11.72 5.79
CA ARG A 200 -15.95 -12.75 5.10
C ARG A 200 -16.77 -14.03 4.97
N SER A 201 -16.87 -14.59 3.78
CA SER A 201 -17.55 -15.87 3.55
C SER A 201 -16.56 -17.02 3.45
N PHE A 202 -17.00 -18.19 3.93
CA PHE A 202 -16.30 -19.46 3.82
C PHE A 202 -17.25 -20.44 3.14
N GLY A 203 -16.85 -20.93 1.96
CA GLY A 203 -17.59 -21.96 1.23
C GLY A 203 -16.91 -23.32 1.41
N ASN A 204 -17.66 -24.32 1.87
CA ASN A 204 -17.19 -25.70 1.95
C ASN A 204 -17.68 -26.45 0.70
N LYS A 205 -16.93 -26.35 -0.41
CA LYS A 205 -17.04 -27.31 -1.52
C LYS A 205 -15.73 -28.07 -1.60
N GLY A 206 -15.84 -29.41 -1.63
CA GLY A 206 -14.74 -30.36 -1.47
C GLY A 206 -13.43 -29.95 -2.15
N THR A 207 -12.33 -30.16 -1.41
CA THR A 207 -10.94 -30.17 -1.87
C THR A 207 -10.40 -28.94 -2.64
N GLY A 208 -11.10 -27.80 -2.61
CA GLY A 208 -10.59 -26.55 -3.19
C GLY A 208 -11.24 -25.32 -2.57
N GLY A 209 -10.82 -24.95 -1.36
CA GLY A 209 -11.33 -23.76 -0.66
C GLY A 209 -10.87 -22.46 -1.34
N CYS A 210 -11.79 -21.77 -2.04
CA CYS A 210 -11.55 -20.42 -2.53
C CYS A 210 -11.90 -19.42 -1.42
N ARG A 211 -10.92 -18.67 -0.91
CA ARG A 211 -11.13 -17.57 0.06
C ARG A 211 -11.27 -16.26 -0.72
N ALA A 212 -12.49 -15.73 -0.85
CA ALA A 212 -12.71 -14.38 -1.37
C ALA A 212 -12.72 -13.38 -0.20
N CYS A 213 -11.73 -12.48 -0.17
CA CYS A 213 -11.73 -11.33 0.74
C CYS A 213 -12.24 -10.10 -0.02
N SER A 214 -13.46 -9.65 0.28
CA SER A 214 -13.91 -8.30 -0.06
C SER A 214 -13.80 -7.43 1.19
N GLY A 215 -12.67 -6.74 1.34
CA GLY A 215 -12.55 -5.61 2.26
C GLY A 215 -12.82 -4.32 1.49
N LEU A 216 -13.90 -3.61 1.83
CA LEU A 216 -14.04 -2.21 1.43
C LEU A 216 -13.19 -1.39 2.40
N ALA A 217 -12.17 -0.72 1.87
CA ALA A 217 -11.35 0.27 2.56
C ALA A 217 -11.51 1.62 1.86
#